data_AF-A0A7Y2BKG7-F1
#
_entry.id   AF-A0A7Y2BKG7-F1
#
_cell.length_a   1.000
_cell.length_b   1.000
_cell.length_c   1.000
_cell.angle_alpha   90.00
_cell.angle_beta   90.00
_cell.angle_gamma   90.00
#
_symmetry.space_group_name_H-M   'P 1'
#
loop_
_entity.id
_entity.type
_entity.pdbx_description
1 polymer ?
#
loop_
_entity_poly.entity_id
_entity_poly.type
_entity_poly.pdbx_seq_one_letter_code
_entity_poly.pdbx_strand_id
1 'polypeptide(L)' 'ASVTEVGQLGDGGQLVLEDIFVFHRTGTGASGEVFGEHRTTGYVPSFLDEFITQGLIEGGEFL' A
#
# COMPACT_ATOMS: atom_id res chain seq x y z
N ALA A 1 0.14 -11.45 -0.57
CA ALA A 1 -1.32 -11.34 -0.68
C ALA A 1 -1.66 -9.89 -0.98
N SER A 2 -2.78 -9.64 -1.66
CA SER A 2 -3.23 -8.27 -1.96
C SER A 2 -4.72 -8.12 -1.68
N VAL A 3 -5.12 -6.87 -1.43
CA VAL A 3 -6.50 -6.41 -1.47
C VAL A 3 -6.62 -5.52 -2.69
N THR A 4 -7.60 -5.80 -3.53
CA THR A 4 -7.72 -5.23 -4.88
C THR A 4 -9.09 -4.59 -5.04
N GLU A 5 -9.12 -3.40 -5.61
CA GLU A 5 -10.34 -2.71 -6.01
C GLU A 5 -10.71 -3.07 -7.45
N VAL A 6 -12.02 -3.14 -7.73
CA VAL A 6 -12.54 -3.27 -9.09
C VAL A 6 -12.68 -1.87 -9.68
N GLY A 7 -11.85 -1.57 -10.67
CA GLY A 7 -11.86 -0.29 -11.37
C GLY A 7 -12.93 -0.22 -12.46
N GLN A 8 -12.89 0.84 -13.24
CA GLN A 8 -13.74 0.99 -14.42
C GLN A 8 -13.45 -0.15 -15.41
N LEU A 9 -14.51 -0.69 -16.04
CA LEU A 9 -14.32 -1.65 -17.13
C LEU A 9 -13.49 -0.99 -18.24
N GLY A 10 -12.50 -1.72 -18.74
CA GLY A 10 -11.73 -1.26 -19.88
C GLY A 10 -12.60 -1.17 -21.14
N ASP A 11 -12.07 -0.50 -22.17
CA ASP A 11 -12.83 -0.21 -23.40
C ASP A 11 -13.37 -1.48 -24.12
N GLY A 12 -12.78 -2.65 -23.85
CA GLY A 12 -13.22 -3.95 -24.35
C GLY A 12 -14.15 -4.72 -23.40
N GLY A 13 -14.60 -4.11 -22.31
CA GLY A 13 -15.45 -4.73 -21.28
C GLY A 13 -14.70 -5.62 -20.29
N GLN A 14 -13.36 -5.60 -20.29
CA GLN A 14 -12.55 -6.36 -19.34
C GLN A 14 -12.61 -5.74 -17.94
N LEU A 15 -12.61 -6.60 -16.91
CA LEU A 15 -12.42 -6.17 -15.54
C LEU A 15 -11.00 -5.59 -15.38
N VAL A 16 -10.94 -4.35 -14.89
CA VAL A 16 -9.69 -3.73 -14.43
C VAL A 16 -9.64 -3.88 -12.93
N LEU A 17 -8.51 -4.37 -12.44
CA LEU A 17 -8.25 -4.63 -11.04
C LEU A 17 -7.03 -3.84 -10.63
N GLU A 18 -7.15 -3.06 -9.56
CA GLU A 18 -6.07 -2.23 -9.03
C GLU A 18 -5.80 -2.65 -7.58
N ASP A 19 -4.60 -3.15 -7.31
CA ASP A 19 -4.22 -3.47 -5.93
C ASP A 19 -4.20 -2.17 -5.13
N ILE A 20 -4.93 -2.12 -4.02
CA ILE A 20 -4.98 -0.98 -3.10
C ILE A 20 -4.20 -1.25 -1.81
N PHE A 21 -3.97 -2.53 -1.49
CA PHE A 21 -3.00 -2.93 -0.47
C PHE A 21 -2.21 -4.15 -0.91
N VAL A 22 -0.90 -4.13 -0.65
CA VAL A 22 0.00 -5.25 -0.91
C VAL A 22 0.72 -5.65 0.37
N PHE A 23 0.74 -6.95 0.65
CA PHE A 23 1.48 -7.48 1.79
C PHE A 23 3.00 -7.33 1.55
N HIS A 24 3.63 -6.53 2.39
CA HIS A 24 5.07 -6.35 2.45
C HIS A 24 5.66 -7.23 3.55
N ARG A 25 6.38 -8.28 3.15
CA ARG A 25 7.09 -9.18 4.08
C ARG A 25 8.26 -8.44 4.72
N THR A 26 8.30 -8.44 6.05
CA THR A 26 9.39 -7.86 6.84
C THR A 26 10.32 -8.91 7.43
N GLY A 27 9.90 -10.18 7.49
CA GLY A 27 10.75 -11.24 8.01
C GLY A 27 10.13 -12.64 7.96
N THR A 28 10.85 -13.59 8.53
CA THR A 28 10.37 -14.97 8.70
C THR A 28 10.84 -15.54 10.01
N GLY A 29 9.88 -16.10 10.77
CA GLY A 29 10.13 -16.75 12.05
C GLY A 29 10.85 -18.08 11.90
N ALA A 30 11.39 -18.58 13.01
CA ALA A 30 12.14 -19.83 13.05
C ALA A 30 11.34 -21.06 12.61
N SER A 31 10.01 -21.00 12.69
CA SER A 31 9.05 -22.04 12.29
C SER A 31 8.51 -21.86 10.87
N GLY A 32 8.98 -20.86 10.12
CA GLY A 32 8.51 -20.56 8.76
C GLY A 32 7.34 -19.58 8.68
N GLU A 33 6.90 -19.01 9.80
CA GLU A 33 5.92 -17.92 9.85
C GLU A 33 6.41 -16.71 9.04
N VAL A 34 5.56 -16.12 8.21
CA VAL A 34 5.90 -14.94 7.43
C VAL A 34 5.40 -13.70 8.14
N PHE A 35 6.31 -12.84 8.59
CA PHE A 35 5.98 -11.55 9.18
C PHE A 35 5.92 -10.47 8.11
N GLY A 36 5.01 -9.52 8.29
CA GLY A 36 4.82 -8.41 7.37
C GLY A 36 3.52 -7.67 7.66
N GLU A 37 3.21 -6.70 6.82
CA GLU A 37 2.03 -5.86 6.93
C GLU A 37 1.46 -5.55 5.55
N HIS A 38 0.17 -5.25 5.47
CA HIS A 38 -0.41 -4.73 4.24
C HIS A 38 -0.13 -3.23 4.16
N ARG A 39 0.55 -2.82 3.10
CA ARG A 39 0.85 -1.41 2.83
C ARG A 39 -0.04 -0.91 1.70
N THR A 40 -0.50 0.33 1.84
CA THR A 40 -1.25 1.00 0.77
C THR A 40 -0.35 1.13 -0.47
N THR A 41 -0.90 0.83 -1.64
CA THR A 41 -0.23 1.02 -2.95
C THR A 41 -0.49 2.42 -3.53
N GLY A 42 -1.35 3.20 -2.86
CA GLY A 42 -1.83 4.49 -3.32
C GLY A 42 -0.71 5.53 -3.48
N TYR A 43 -1.06 6.62 -4.17
CA TYR A 43 -0.13 7.72 -4.43
C TYR A 43 0.30 8.41 -3.14
N VAL A 44 1.61 8.49 -2.91
CA VAL A 44 2.19 9.33 -1.85
C VAL A 44 2.06 10.79 -2.29
N PRO A 45 1.31 11.65 -1.58
CA PRO A 45 1.17 13.04 -1.96
C PRO A 45 2.53 13.75 -1.99
N SER A 46 2.79 14.58 -3.01
CA SER A 46 4.09 15.25 -3.17
C SER A 46 4.43 16.23 -2.05
N PHE A 47 3.44 16.62 -1.24
CA PHE A 47 3.60 17.51 -0.08
C PHE A 47 3.80 16.75 1.24
N LEU A 48 3.90 15.42 1.23
CA LEU A 48 4.04 14.62 2.45
C LEU A 48 5.31 15.00 3.23
N ASP A 49 6.42 15.22 2.53
CA ASP A 49 7.70 15.63 3.14
C ASP A 49 7.60 17.00 3.85
N GLU A 50 6.79 17.92 3.32
CA GLU A 50 6.55 19.21 3.96
C GLU A 50 5.80 19.04 5.28
N PHE A 51 4.82 18.13 5.31
CA PHE A 51 4.02 17.86 6.50
C PHE A 51 4.86 17.17 7.60
N ILE A 52 5.75 16.25 7.22
CA ILE A 52 6.72 15.63 8.13
C ILE A 52 7.67 16.69 8.69
N THR A 53 8.20 17.57 7.83
CA THR A 53 9.12 18.65 8.24
C THR A 53 8.46 19.64 9.20
N GLN A 54 7.17 19.90 9.03
CA GLN A 54 6.39 20.75 9.93
C GLN A 54 5.99 20.06 11.24
N GLY A 55 6.27 18.77 11.40
CA GLY A 55 5.87 17.97 12.56
C GLY A 55 4.36 17.77 12.66
N LEU A 56 3.62 17.91 11.55
CA LEU A 56 2.18 17.68 11.50
C LEU A 56 1.83 16.20 11.48
N ILE A 57 2.78 15.37 11.05
CA ILE A 57 2.66 13.91 10.95
C ILE A 57 3.98 13.22 11.28
N GLU A 58 3.92 12.03 11.84
CA GLU A 58 5.10 11.20 12.11
C GLU A 58 5.45 10.34 10.88
N GLY A 59 6.75 10.25 10.57
CA GLY A 59 7.23 9.49 9.42
C GLY A 59 6.90 8.01 9.56
N GLY A 60 5.98 7.52 8.72
CA GLY A 60 5.60 6.09 8.66
C GLY A 60 4.11 5.81 8.85
N GLU A 61 3.28 6.76 9.26
CA GLU A 61 1.83 6.51 9.42
C GLU A 61 1.06 6.36 8.08
N PHE A 62 1.69 6.72 6.96
CA PHE A 62 1.07 6.75 5.62
C PHE A 62 1.65 5.73 4.63
N LEU A 63 2.57 4.87 5.08
CA LEU A 63 3.25 3.83 4.28
C LEU A 63 3.03 2.46 4.92
#